data_AF-A0A521SA32-F1
#
_entry.id   AF-A0A521SA32-F1
#
_cell.length_a   1.000
_cell.length_b   1.000
_cell.length_c   1.000
_cell.angle_alpha   90.00
_cell.angle_beta   90.00
_cell.angle_gamma   90.00
#
_symmetry.space_group_name_H-M   'P 1'
#
loop_
_entity.id
_entity.type
_entity.pdbx_description
1 polymer ?
#
loop_
_entity_poly.entity_id
_entity_poly.type
_entity_poly.pdbx_seq_one_letter_code
_entity_poly.pdbx_strand_id
1 'polypeptide(L)'
;MSMETKGPGQEVITPDMEAAKARVISYLNSGKADNAKRVSDAAGLTPEILQSQEIRDALKRQIVENFSWGILHVAADQQAMFPLPEKEYLAAALEGTIDALSNGHIDKIEFIKRTEPDFPKDLLQSAELRAAAEKGVEVLVAKGESRARAEEMVRQLFEEK
;
A
#
# COMPACT_ATOMS: atom_id res chain seq x y z
N MET A 1 51.05 -0.23 0.36
CA MET A 1 49.67 -0.71 0.12
C MET A 1 49.01 -0.85 1.48
N SER A 2 48.26 0.15 1.89
CA SER A 2 47.57 0.16 3.18
C SER A 2 46.35 -0.74 3.09
N MET A 3 46.30 -1.78 3.92
CA MET A 3 45.08 -2.55 4.14
C MET A 3 44.18 -1.72 5.04
N GLU A 4 43.09 -1.19 4.48
CA GLU A 4 42.01 -0.62 5.28
C GLU A 4 41.33 -1.77 6.04
N THR A 5 41.59 -1.84 7.34
CA THR A 5 40.89 -2.75 8.25
C THR A 5 39.48 -2.19 8.51
N LYS A 6 38.47 -2.86 7.93
CA LYS A 6 37.04 -2.63 8.24
C LYS A 6 36.80 -2.76 9.74
N GLY A 7 36.10 -1.78 10.33
CA GLY A 7 35.68 -1.83 11.73
C GLY A 7 34.64 -2.93 11.99
N PRO A 8 34.57 -3.47 13.22
CA PRO A 8 33.57 -4.46 13.59
C PRO A 8 32.17 -3.80 13.57
N GLY A 9 31.26 -4.34 12.74
CA GLY A 9 29.84 -3.95 12.74
C GLY A 9 29.25 -3.50 11.39
N GLN A 10 30.02 -3.43 10.31
CA GLN A 10 29.42 -3.25 8.97
C GLN A 10 29.16 -4.62 8.33
N GLU A 11 27.89 -5.05 8.35
CA GLU A 11 27.45 -6.20 7.55
C GLU A 11 27.81 -5.96 6.09
N VAL A 12 28.64 -6.84 5.54
CA VAL A 12 29.05 -6.76 4.14
C VAL A 12 27.96 -7.39 3.30
N ILE A 13 27.16 -6.57 2.63
CA ILE A 13 26.22 -7.08 1.64
C ILE A 13 27.02 -7.76 0.52
N THR A 14 26.76 -9.03 0.29
CA THR A 14 27.37 -9.80 -0.79
C THR A 14 26.61 -9.59 -2.10
N PRO A 15 27.21 -9.83 -3.27
CA PRO A 15 26.49 -9.80 -4.55
C PRO A 15 25.24 -10.68 -4.57
N ASP A 16 25.27 -11.83 -3.89
CA ASP A 16 24.13 -12.73 -3.78
C ASP A 16 23.00 -12.14 -2.95
N MET A 17 23.33 -11.40 -1.88
CA MET A 17 22.35 -10.68 -1.06
C MET A 17 21.72 -9.51 -1.83
N GLU A 18 22.49 -8.78 -2.64
CA GLU A 18 21.94 -7.75 -3.54
C GLU A 18 20.98 -8.35 -4.58
N ALA A 19 21.36 -9.49 -5.19
CA ALA A 19 20.48 -10.19 -6.12
C ALA A 19 19.19 -10.70 -5.43
N ALA A 20 19.29 -11.16 -4.19
CA ALA A 20 18.14 -11.56 -3.40
C ALA A 20 17.25 -10.36 -3.04
N LYS A 21 17.81 -9.22 -2.63
CA LYS A 21 17.09 -7.96 -2.37
C LYS A 21 16.30 -7.53 -3.61
N ALA A 22 16.92 -7.56 -4.79
CA ALA A 22 16.25 -7.23 -6.05
C ALA A 22 15.06 -8.17 -6.36
N ARG A 23 15.20 -9.47 -6.09
CA ARG A 23 14.11 -10.44 -6.24
C ARG A 23 12.98 -10.22 -5.23
N VAL A 24 13.32 -9.90 -3.97
CA VAL A 24 12.34 -9.50 -2.95
C VAL A 24 11.52 -8.31 -3.44
N ILE A 25 12.19 -7.24 -3.88
CA ILE A 25 11.53 -6.06 -4.46
C ILE A 25 10.61 -6.44 -5.63
N SER A 26 11.08 -7.29 -6.54
CA SER A 26 10.26 -7.75 -7.68
C SER A 26 9.01 -8.51 -7.24
N TYR A 27 9.11 -9.38 -6.24
CA TYR A 27 7.96 -10.10 -5.71
C TYR A 27 6.99 -9.20 -4.96
N LEU A 28 7.50 -8.21 -4.22
CA LEU A 28 6.66 -7.24 -3.52
C LEU A 28 5.88 -6.34 -4.49
N ASN A 29 6.49 -5.89 -5.60
CA ASN A 29 5.81 -5.18 -6.69
C ASN A 29 4.85 -6.07 -7.52
N SER A 30 4.61 -7.31 -7.11
CA SER A 30 3.63 -8.21 -7.73
C SER A 30 2.68 -8.82 -6.70
N GLY A 31 2.68 -8.32 -5.47
CA GLY A 31 1.85 -8.84 -4.38
C GLY A 31 2.23 -10.24 -3.90
N LYS A 32 3.41 -10.76 -4.23
CA LYS A 32 3.83 -12.14 -3.92
C LYS A 32 4.64 -12.20 -2.62
N ALA A 33 4.01 -11.83 -1.50
CA ALA A 33 4.66 -11.74 -0.19
C ALA A 33 5.35 -13.05 0.24
N ASP A 34 4.70 -14.20 0.06
CA ASP A 34 5.28 -15.52 0.36
C ASP A 34 6.59 -15.80 -0.39
N ASN A 35 6.63 -15.45 -1.68
CA ASN A 35 7.83 -15.68 -2.50
C ASN A 35 8.94 -14.71 -2.09
N ALA A 36 8.61 -13.46 -1.78
CA ALA A 36 9.56 -12.52 -1.20
C ALA A 36 10.15 -13.07 0.11
N LYS A 37 9.31 -13.60 1.01
CA LYS A 37 9.73 -14.16 2.30
C LYS A 37 10.63 -15.38 2.12
N ARG A 38 10.29 -16.29 1.20
CA ARG A 38 11.13 -17.45 0.89
C ARG A 38 12.51 -17.05 0.37
N VAL A 39 12.59 -16.02 -0.48
CA VAL A 39 13.87 -15.52 -0.99
C VAL A 39 14.67 -14.84 0.12
N SER A 40 14.03 -14.00 0.95
CA SER A 40 14.73 -13.32 2.04
C SER A 40 15.33 -14.32 3.03
N ASP A 41 14.56 -15.36 3.38
CA ASP A 41 14.99 -16.39 4.33
C ASP A 41 16.13 -17.24 3.76
N ALA A 42 15.99 -17.68 2.51
CA ALA A 42 17.01 -18.50 1.84
C ALA A 42 18.34 -17.76 1.64
N ALA A 43 18.28 -16.44 1.43
CA ALA A 43 19.45 -15.59 1.25
C ALA A 43 19.99 -15.02 2.57
N GLY A 44 19.32 -15.25 3.71
CA GLY A 44 19.71 -14.70 5.00
C GLY A 44 19.69 -13.18 5.04
N LEU A 45 18.71 -12.53 4.39
CA LEU A 45 18.59 -11.08 4.42
C LEU A 45 18.21 -10.61 5.83
N THR A 46 18.96 -9.64 6.35
CA THR A 46 18.77 -9.12 7.69
C THR A 46 17.59 -8.16 7.77
N PRO A 47 17.00 -7.95 8.97
CA PRO A 47 15.96 -6.94 9.16
C PRO A 47 16.35 -5.55 8.65
N GLU A 48 17.63 -5.17 8.79
CA GLU A 48 18.18 -3.90 8.31
C GLU A 48 18.06 -3.77 6.78
N ILE A 49 18.36 -4.85 6.05
CA ILE A 49 18.17 -4.90 4.59
C ILE A 49 16.69 -4.88 4.25
N LEU A 50 15.86 -5.66 4.95
CA LEU A 50 14.42 -5.72 4.71
C LEU A 50 13.70 -4.40 5.04
N GLN A 51 14.29 -3.56 5.88
CA GLN A 51 13.83 -2.21 6.21
C GLN A 51 14.53 -1.12 5.37
N SER A 52 15.32 -1.50 4.37
CA SER A 52 15.91 -0.55 3.42
C SER A 52 14.85 0.24 2.67
N GLN A 53 15.21 1.45 2.25
CA GLN A 53 14.29 2.36 1.60
C GLN A 53 13.69 1.75 0.32
N GLU A 54 14.46 0.98 -0.45
CA GLU A 54 14.00 0.40 -1.71
C GLU A 54 12.94 -0.69 -1.51
N ILE A 55 13.04 -1.49 -0.45
CA ILE A 55 12.00 -2.46 -0.10
C ILE A 55 10.75 -1.75 0.41
N ARG A 56 10.92 -0.71 1.25
CA ARG A 56 9.79 0.08 1.76
C ARG A 56 9.05 0.79 0.65
N ASP A 57 9.75 1.33 -0.35
CA ASP A 57 9.15 1.97 -1.51
C ASP A 57 8.38 0.97 -2.39
N ALA A 58 8.90 -0.25 -2.55
CA ALA A 58 8.20 -1.32 -3.26
C ALA A 58 6.91 -1.73 -2.54
N LEU A 59 6.95 -1.86 -1.20
CA LEU A 59 5.77 -2.15 -0.38
C LEU A 59 4.73 -1.04 -0.49
N LYS A 60 5.13 0.22 -0.30
CA LYS A 60 4.23 1.37 -0.40
C LYS A 60 3.52 1.41 -1.74
N ARG A 61 4.27 1.27 -2.84
CA ARG A 61 3.69 1.23 -4.19
C ARG A 61 2.65 0.13 -4.32
N GLN A 62 2.99 -1.08 -3.86
CA GLN A 62 2.04 -2.19 -3.97
C GLN A 62 0.80 -1.98 -3.07
N ILE A 63 0.95 -1.39 -1.89
CA ILE A 63 -0.17 -1.06 -1.01
C ILE A 63 -1.10 -0.04 -1.68
N VAL A 64 -0.55 1.01 -2.30
CA VAL A 64 -1.32 2.00 -3.08
C VAL A 64 -2.14 1.30 -4.16
N GLU A 65 -1.50 0.42 -4.95
CA GLU A 65 -2.20 -0.35 -5.97
C GLU A 65 -3.28 -1.24 -5.37
N ASN A 66 -2.95 -2.03 -4.34
CA ASN A 66 -3.91 -2.95 -3.71
C ASN A 66 -5.14 -2.21 -3.18
N PHE A 67 -4.98 -1.04 -2.55
CA PHE A 67 -6.11 -0.24 -2.09
C PHE A 67 -6.91 0.35 -3.25
N SER A 68 -6.23 0.83 -4.31
CA SER A 68 -6.90 1.31 -5.53
C SER A 68 -7.78 0.22 -6.17
N TRP A 69 -7.21 -0.97 -6.38
CA TRP A 69 -7.91 -2.12 -6.98
C TRP A 69 -8.84 -2.85 -6.01
N GLY A 70 -8.74 -2.62 -4.70
CA GLY A 70 -9.53 -3.33 -3.67
C GLY A 70 -9.04 -4.74 -3.36
N ILE A 71 -7.76 -5.00 -3.57
CA ILE A 71 -7.09 -6.27 -3.29
C ILE A 71 -6.49 -6.23 -1.87
N LEU A 72 -7.34 -6.00 -0.88
CA LEU A 72 -6.90 -5.65 0.48
C LEU A 72 -6.20 -6.80 1.21
N HIS A 73 -6.61 -8.05 0.96
CA HIS A 73 -5.94 -9.23 1.51
C HIS A 73 -4.45 -9.31 1.12
N VAL A 74 -4.08 -8.92 -0.11
CA VAL A 74 -2.67 -8.90 -0.53
C VAL A 74 -1.89 -7.82 0.23
N ALA A 75 -2.48 -6.64 0.45
CA ALA A 75 -1.86 -5.60 1.27
C ALA A 75 -1.67 -6.05 2.73
N ALA A 76 -2.66 -6.75 3.30
CA ALA A 76 -2.58 -7.31 4.64
C ALA A 76 -1.47 -8.38 4.74
N ASP A 77 -1.40 -9.30 3.78
CA ASP A 77 -0.34 -10.33 3.72
C ASP A 77 1.05 -9.70 3.62
N GLN A 78 1.20 -8.66 2.80
CA GLN A 78 2.45 -7.92 2.68
C GLN A 78 2.83 -7.21 3.98
N GLN A 79 1.89 -6.54 4.64
CA GLN A 79 2.12 -5.85 5.90
C GLN A 79 2.46 -6.83 7.03
N ALA A 80 1.90 -8.04 7.02
CA ALA A 80 2.22 -9.09 7.99
C ALA A 80 3.65 -9.63 7.84
N MET A 81 4.13 -9.80 6.60
CA MET A 81 5.47 -10.36 6.33
C MET A 81 6.58 -9.31 6.31
N PHE A 82 6.26 -8.09 5.89
CA PHE A 82 7.20 -6.98 5.73
C PHE A 82 6.55 -5.70 6.29
N PRO A 83 6.50 -5.57 7.62
CA PRO A 83 5.76 -4.48 8.25
C PRO A 83 6.41 -3.14 7.93
N LEU A 84 5.58 -2.23 7.38
CA LEU A 84 5.88 -0.80 7.37
C LEU A 84 5.47 -0.18 8.70
N PRO A 85 6.11 0.94 9.11
CA PRO A 85 5.56 1.78 10.17
C PRO A 85 4.11 2.15 9.86
N GLU A 86 3.24 2.10 10.87
CA GLU A 86 1.80 2.30 10.73
C GLU A 86 1.46 3.56 9.92
N LYS A 87 2.10 4.69 10.24
CA LYS A 87 1.91 5.96 9.52
C LYS A 87 2.15 5.84 8.02
N GLU A 88 3.11 5.03 7.60
CA GLU A 88 3.43 4.84 6.19
C GLU A 88 2.47 3.89 5.49
N TYR A 89 2.07 2.81 6.18
CA TYR A 89 1.02 1.92 5.70
C TYR A 89 -0.28 2.68 5.47
N LEU A 90 -0.72 3.45 6.48
CA LEU A 90 -1.95 4.24 6.40
C LEU A 90 -1.87 5.33 5.33
N ALA A 91 -0.72 5.98 5.14
CA ALA A 91 -0.54 6.96 4.07
C ALA A 91 -0.67 6.32 2.67
N ALA A 92 -0.04 5.16 2.44
CA ALA A 92 -0.15 4.43 1.18
C ALA A 92 -1.58 3.91 0.93
N ALA A 93 -2.23 3.39 1.96
CA ALA A 93 -3.62 2.95 1.89
C ALA A 93 -4.58 4.09 1.56
N LEU A 94 -4.38 5.26 2.19
CA LEU A 94 -5.15 6.47 1.92
C LEU A 94 -4.96 6.94 0.47
N GLU A 95 -3.71 6.98 -0.01
CA GLU A 95 -3.40 7.34 -1.39
C GLU A 95 -4.07 6.40 -2.41
N GLY A 96 -3.99 5.09 -2.20
CA GLY A 96 -4.70 4.12 -3.06
C GLY A 96 -6.22 4.29 -3.03
N THR A 97 -6.78 4.61 -1.87
CA THR A 97 -8.23 4.87 -1.73
C THR A 97 -8.62 6.16 -2.46
N ILE A 98 -7.82 7.22 -2.35
CA ILE A 98 -8.02 8.48 -3.09
C ILE A 98 -8.01 8.23 -4.60
N ASP A 99 -7.08 7.40 -5.10
CA ASP A 99 -7.01 7.04 -6.51
C ASP A 99 -8.27 6.30 -6.97
N ALA A 100 -8.72 5.29 -6.23
CA ALA A 100 -9.97 4.58 -6.53
C ALA A 100 -11.18 5.53 -6.61
N LEU A 101 -11.37 6.35 -5.58
CA LEU A 101 -12.50 7.29 -5.51
C LEU A 101 -12.47 8.29 -6.66
N SER A 102 -11.29 8.85 -6.96
CA SER A 102 -11.09 9.80 -8.06
C SER A 102 -11.40 9.21 -9.43
N ASN A 103 -11.34 7.88 -9.57
CA ASN A 103 -11.68 7.15 -10.80
C ASN A 103 -13.14 6.65 -10.84
N GLY A 104 -13.97 7.05 -9.85
CA GLY A 104 -15.39 6.76 -9.78
C GLY A 104 -15.74 5.49 -9.00
N HIS A 105 -14.79 4.86 -8.30
CA HIS A 105 -15.06 3.69 -7.45
C HIS A 105 -15.53 4.12 -6.06
N ILE A 106 -16.68 4.81 -6.02
CA ILE A 106 -17.22 5.48 -4.82
C ILE A 106 -17.52 4.48 -3.68
N ASP A 107 -17.85 3.23 -4.01
CA ASP A 107 -18.09 2.14 -3.05
C ASP A 107 -16.85 1.66 -2.28
N LYS A 108 -15.65 2.13 -2.65
CA LYS A 108 -14.38 1.67 -2.06
C LYS A 108 -14.32 1.84 -0.54
N ILE A 109 -14.87 2.94 -0.01
CA ILE A 109 -14.85 3.22 1.43
C ILE A 109 -15.65 2.15 2.20
N GLU A 110 -16.85 1.80 1.73
CA GLU A 110 -17.65 0.73 2.36
C GLU A 110 -16.99 -0.63 2.25
N PHE A 111 -16.32 -0.88 1.11
CA PHE A 111 -15.52 -2.09 0.95
C PHE A 111 -14.45 -2.20 2.03
N ILE A 112 -13.66 -1.13 2.25
CA ILE A 112 -12.62 -1.08 3.29
C ILE A 112 -13.22 -1.25 4.68
N LYS A 113 -14.29 -0.52 5.04
CA LYS A 113 -14.96 -0.65 6.36
C LYS A 113 -15.34 -2.10 6.68
N ARG A 114 -15.75 -2.86 5.67
CA ARG A 114 -16.19 -4.25 5.83
C ARG A 114 -15.03 -5.24 5.93
N THR A 115 -13.96 -5.03 5.16
CA THR A 115 -12.84 -5.98 5.07
C THR A 115 -11.72 -5.69 6.05
N GLU A 116 -11.52 -4.41 6.41
CA GLU A 116 -10.48 -3.91 7.30
C GLU A 116 -11.15 -3.17 8.47
N PRO A 117 -11.79 -3.89 9.41
CA PRO A 117 -12.58 -3.28 10.49
C PRO A 117 -11.74 -2.41 11.45
N ASP A 118 -10.43 -2.68 11.51
CA ASP A 118 -9.47 -1.94 12.33
C ASP A 118 -8.89 -0.71 11.60
N PHE A 119 -9.28 -0.47 10.33
CA PHE A 119 -8.82 0.71 9.60
C PHE A 119 -9.37 1.99 10.26
N PRO A 120 -8.54 3.03 10.48
CA PRO A 120 -8.97 4.22 11.19
C PRO A 120 -10.18 4.91 10.54
N LYS A 121 -11.30 4.93 11.26
CA LYS A 121 -12.56 5.51 10.78
C LYS A 121 -12.43 6.99 10.45
N ASP A 122 -11.65 7.72 11.23
CA ASP A 122 -11.40 9.16 11.00
C ASP A 122 -10.70 9.40 9.66
N LEU A 123 -9.81 8.50 9.23
CA LEU A 123 -9.22 8.56 7.89
C LEU A 123 -10.25 8.28 6.80
N LEU A 124 -11.18 7.36 7.03
CA LEU A 124 -12.29 7.07 6.10
C LEU A 124 -13.33 8.20 6.02
N GLN A 125 -13.22 9.19 6.90
CA GLN A 125 -14.06 10.39 6.93
C GLN A 125 -13.27 11.66 6.60
N SER A 126 -12.04 11.52 6.08
CA SER A 126 -11.17 12.65 5.82
C SER A 126 -11.68 13.53 4.67
N ALA A 127 -11.33 14.82 4.72
CA ALA A 127 -11.69 15.77 3.67
C ALA A 127 -11.06 15.39 2.32
N GLU A 128 -9.88 14.77 2.33
CA GLU A 128 -9.17 14.29 1.15
C GLU A 128 -9.96 13.19 0.42
N LEU A 129 -10.48 12.19 1.15
CA LEU A 129 -11.32 11.16 0.55
C LEU A 129 -12.65 11.71 0.04
N ARG A 130 -13.23 12.68 0.75
CA ARG A 130 -14.45 13.36 0.28
C ARG A 130 -14.20 14.09 -1.04
N ALA A 131 -13.13 14.88 -1.12
CA ALA A 131 -12.78 15.59 -2.35
C ALA A 131 -12.49 14.62 -3.52
N ALA A 132 -11.83 13.48 -3.24
CA ALA A 132 -11.60 12.44 -4.23
C ALA A 132 -12.91 11.80 -4.72
N ALA A 133 -13.87 11.54 -3.82
CA ALA A 133 -15.18 11.02 -4.16
C ALA A 133 -16.00 12.02 -4.99
N GLU A 134 -15.95 13.31 -4.64
CA GLU A 134 -16.56 14.39 -5.42
C GLU A 134 -15.98 14.46 -6.85
N LYS A 135 -14.66 14.28 -7.02
CA LYS A 135 -14.04 14.14 -8.34
C LYS A 135 -14.54 12.88 -9.07
N GLY A 136 -14.71 11.77 -8.36
CA GLY A 136 -15.26 10.52 -8.90
C GLY A 136 -16.67 10.65 -9.45
N VAL A 137 -17.50 11.55 -8.89
CA VAL A 137 -18.84 11.88 -9.41
C VAL A 137 -18.73 12.35 -10.87
N GLU A 138 -17.80 13.24 -11.18
CA GLU A 138 -17.61 13.73 -12.56
C GLU A 138 -17.25 12.59 -13.52
N VAL A 139 -16.41 11.64 -13.07
CA VAL A 139 -16.06 10.44 -13.86
C VAL A 139 -17.29 9.55 -14.09
N LEU A 140 -18.11 9.34 -13.06
CA LEU A 140 -19.34 8.54 -13.17
C LEU A 140 -20.36 9.19 -14.12
N VAL A 141 -20.55 10.50 -14.02
CA VAL A 141 -21.44 11.26 -14.90
C VAL A 141 -20.97 11.19 -16.36
N ALA A 142 -19.66 11.31 -16.60
CA ALA A 142 -19.09 11.14 -17.93
C ALA A 142 -19.30 9.71 -18.50
N LYS A 143 -19.43 8.70 -17.62
CA LYS A 143 -19.77 7.31 -17.97
C LYS A 143 -21.28 7.06 -18.10
N GLY A 144 -22.12 8.08 -17.92
CA GLY A 144 -23.57 8.01 -18.10
C GLY A 144 -24.39 7.79 -16.82
N GLU A 145 -23.76 7.82 -15.64
CA GLU A 145 -24.48 7.78 -14.37
C GLU A 145 -25.22 9.10 -14.09
N SER A 146 -26.35 9.03 -13.39
CA SER A 146 -27.07 10.24 -12.95
C SER A 146 -26.25 11.00 -11.91
N ARG A 147 -26.01 12.30 -12.14
CA ARG A 147 -25.33 13.18 -11.17
C ARG A 147 -25.96 13.12 -9.78
N ALA A 148 -27.29 13.25 -9.71
CA ALA A 148 -28.01 13.21 -8.43
C ALA A 148 -27.81 11.89 -7.69
N ARG A 149 -27.70 10.77 -8.42
CA ARG A 149 -27.42 9.47 -7.81
C ARG A 149 -25.98 9.37 -7.32
N ALA A 150 -25.02 9.80 -8.13
CA ALA A 150 -23.61 9.75 -7.76
C ALA A 150 -23.29 10.66 -6.56
N GLU A 151 -23.87 11.87 -6.51
CA GLU A 151 -23.77 12.77 -5.35
C GLU A 151 -24.42 12.18 -4.09
N GLU A 152 -25.57 11.51 -4.24
CA GLU A 152 -26.23 10.82 -3.13
C GLU A 152 -25.37 9.67 -2.58
N MET A 153 -24.67 8.91 -3.45
CA MET A 153 -23.71 7.89 -3.00
C MET A 153 -22.60 8.51 -2.15
N VAL A 154 -22.00 9.62 -2.60
CA VAL A 154 -20.97 10.33 -1.82
C VAL A 154 -21.54 10.83 -0.50
N ARG A 155 -22.72 11.45 -0.49
CA ARG A 155 -23.37 11.94 0.72
C ARG A 155 -23.54 10.81 1.75
N GLN A 156 -24.06 9.66 1.34
CA GLN A 156 -24.28 8.51 2.25
C GLN A 156 -23.00 7.92 2.83
N LEU A 157 -21.85 8.04 2.16
CA LEU A 157 -20.56 7.52 2.63
C LEU A 157 -19.97 8.32 3.80
N PHE A 158 -20.26 9.62 3.81
CA PHE A 158 -19.68 10.59 4.75
C PHE A 158 -20.69 11.15 5.75
N GLU A 159 -21.92 10.64 5.74
CA GLU A 159 -22.87 10.89 6.82
C GLU A 159 -22.63 9.88 7.95
N GLU A 160 -22.37 10.38 9.15
CA GLU A 160 -22.31 9.56 10.37
C GLU A 160 -23.66 8.87 10.57
N LYS A 161 -23.64 7.55 10.74
CA LYS A 161 -24.81 6.73 11.13
C LYS A 161 -24.72 6.34 12.59
#